data_AF-A0A523HJ64-F1
#
_entry.id   AF-A0A523HJ64-F1
#
_cell.length_a   1.000
_cell.length_b   1.000
_cell.length_c   1.000
_cell.angle_alpha   90.00
_cell.angle_beta   90.00
_cell.angle_gamma   90.00
#
_symmetry.space_group_name_H-M   'P 1'
#
loop_
_entity.id
_entity.type
_entity.pdbx_description
1 polymer ?
#
loop_
_entity_poly.entity_id
_entity_poly.type
_entity_poly.pdbx_seq_one_letter_code
_entity_poly.pdbx_strand_id
1 'polypeptide(L)' 'MRVILIGPPGSGKGTQAHLIETKLGIPHISSGDMLREAVTEGSALGKEAESYMSQGALVPDDLV' A
#
# COMPACT_ATOMS: atom_id res chain seq x y z
N MET A 1 -4.82 4.42 18.99
CA MET A 1 -5.31 3.06 18.61
C MET A 1 -4.47 2.57 17.43
N ARG A 2 -4.22 1.26 17.30
CA ARG A 2 -3.47 0.66 16.18
C ARG A 2 -4.29 -0.48 15.59
N VAL A 3 -4.51 -0.47 14.28
CA VAL A 3 -5.39 -1.43 13.58
C VAL A 3 -4.67 -1.96 12.35
N ILE A 4 -4.79 -3.27 12.10
CA ILE A 4 -4.34 -3.90 10.86
C ILE A 4 -5.58 -4.41 10.12
N LEU A 5 -5.73 -4.03 8.85
CA LEU A 5 -6.81 -4.52 7.98
C LEU A 5 -6.27 -5.59 7.03
N ILE A 6 -6.77 -6.81 7.16
CA ILE A 6 -6.35 -7.97 6.36
C ILE A 6 -7.53 -8.45 5.52
N GLY A 7 -7.26 -8.85 4.28
CA GLY A 7 -8.26 -9.34 3.34
C GLY A 7 -7.72 -9.44 1.92
N PRO A 8 -8.38 -10.20 1.03
CA PRO A 8 -7.90 -10.42 -0.34
C PRO A 8 -7.90 -9.13 -1.18
N PRO A 9 -7.20 -9.09 -2.32
CA PRO A 9 -7.31 -7.99 -3.29
C PRO A 9 -8.78 -7.74 -3.66
N GLY A 10 -9.18 -6.47 -3.77
CA GLY A 10 -10.58 -6.10 -4.08
C GLY A 10 -11.58 -6.21 -2.92
N SER A 11 -11.18 -6.68 -1.72
CA SER A 11 -12.11 -6.84 -0.58
C SER A 11 -12.57 -5.53 0.09
N GLY A 12 -12.21 -4.37 -0.45
CA GLY A 12 -12.62 -3.06 0.10
C GLY A 12 -11.80 -2.54 1.29
N LYS A 13 -10.59 -3.08 1.55
CA LYS A 13 -9.73 -2.63 2.67
C LYS A 13 -9.46 -1.12 2.66
N GLY A 14 -9.07 -0.57 1.51
CA GLY A 14 -8.78 0.87 1.38
C GLY A 14 -10.01 1.74 1.68
N THR A 15 -11.18 1.31 1.21
CA THR A 15 -12.46 1.98 1.53
C THR A 15 -12.72 1.98 3.05
N GLN A 16 -12.52 0.84 3.72
CA GLN A 16 -12.69 0.75 5.16
C GLN A 16 -11.63 1.55 5.93
N ALA A 17 -10.38 1.55 5.46
CA ALA A 17 -9.29 2.34 6.06
C ALA A 17 -9.61 3.84 6.04
N HIS A 18 -10.09 4.37 4.92
CA HIS A 18 -10.46 5.78 4.81
C HIS A 18 -11.63 6.16 5.73
N LEU A 19 -12.62 5.27 5.88
CA LEU A 19 -13.71 5.47 6.84
C LEU A 19 -13.22 5.48 8.30
N ILE A 20 -12.28 4.61 8.64
CA ILE A 20 -11.67 4.54 9.96
C ILE A 20 -10.85 5.81 10.25
N GLU A 21 -10.04 6.24 9.29
CA GLU A 21 -9.27 7.49 9.35
C GLU A 21 -10.18 8.69 9.61
N THR A 22 -11.22 8.85 8.81
CA THR A 22 -12.17 9.98 8.94
C THR A 22 -12.90 9.96 10.28
N LYS A 23 -13.31 8.78 10.77
CA LYS A 23 -14.07 8.66 12.02
C LYS A 23 -13.23 8.84 13.27
N LEU A 24 -11.97 8.43 13.24
CA LEU A 24 -11.13 8.30 14.44
C LEU A 24 -9.90 9.21 14.42
N GLY A 25 -9.66 9.96 13.33
CA GLY A 25 -8.53 10.86 13.19
C GLY A 25 -7.17 10.15 13.23
N ILE A 26 -7.13 8.86 12.85
CA ILE A 26 -5.89 8.08 12.80
C ILE A 26 -5.41 7.96 11.35
N PRO A 27 -4.11 8.15 11.07
CA PRO A 27 -3.61 8.11 9.70
C PRO A 27 -3.74 6.72 9.09
N HIS A 28 -4.13 6.68 7.82
CA HIS A 28 -4.05 5.47 7.01
C HIS A 28 -2.62 5.27 6.48
N ILE A 29 -2.04 4.10 6.73
CA ILE A 29 -0.72 3.71 6.20
C ILE A 29 -0.91 2.47 5.32
N SER A 30 -0.47 2.57 4.07
CA SER A 30 -0.62 1.52 3.05
C SER A 30 0.67 1.40 2.26
N SER A 31 1.40 0.30 2.46
CA SER A 31 2.60 0.00 1.68
C SER A 31 2.32 -0.05 0.18
N GLY A 32 1.13 -0.53 -0.21
CA GLY A 32 0.71 -0.55 -1.61
C GLY A 32 0.53 0.84 -2.21
N ASP A 33 0.06 1.83 -1.44
CA ASP A 33 -0.05 3.22 -1.91
C ASP A 33 1.32 3.89 -1.98
N MET A 34 2.15 3.69 -0.95
CA MET A 34 3.53 4.22 -0.93
C MET A 34 4.38 3.69 -2.09
N LEU A 35 4.26 2.39 -2.40
CA LEU A 35 4.96 1.79 -3.54
C LEU A 35 4.42 2.31 -4.89
N ARG A 36 3.10 2.48 -5.04
CA ARG A 36 2.51 3.08 -6.25
C ARG A 36 2.95 4.53 -6.47
N GLU A 37 3.06 5.30 -5.40
CA GLU A 37 3.60 6.67 -5.43
C GLU A 37 5.07 6.66 -5.87
N ALA A 38 5.90 5.81 -5.26
CA ALA A 38 7.30 5.67 -5.62
C ALA A 38 7.53 5.30 -7.10
N VAL A 39 6.66 4.44 -7.66
CA VAL A 39 6.63 4.09 -9.10
C VAL A 39 6.28 5.34 -9.94
N THR A 40 5.24 6.06 -9.55
CA THR A 40 4.78 7.27 -10.25
C THR A 40 5.85 8.36 -10.29
N GLU A 41 6.61 8.51 -9.20
CA GLU A 41 7.73 9.45 -9.08
C GLU A 41 8.99 9.00 -9.84
N GLY A 42 9.05 7.75 -10.32
CA GLY A 42 10.21 7.20 -11.02
C GLY A 42 11.44 7.05 -10.12
N SER A 43 11.25 6.90 -8.81
CA SER A 43 12.32 6.68 -7.84
C SER A 43 13.07 5.36 -8.12
N ALA A 44 14.28 5.22 -7.57
CA ALA A 44 15.05 3.97 -7.71
C ALA A 44 14.26 2.77 -7.15
N LEU A 45 13.68 2.96 -5.96
CA LEU A 45 12.77 2.00 -5.32
C LEU A 45 11.56 1.68 -6.22
N GLY A 46 10.92 2.72 -6.77
CA GLY A 46 9.75 2.57 -7.64
C GLY A 46 10.04 1.75 -8.88
N LYS A 47 11.17 1.99 -9.56
CA LYS A 47 11.55 1.22 -10.75
C LYS A 47 11.78 -0.26 -10.44
N GLU A 48 12.37 -0.56 -9.30
CA GLU A 48 12.57 -1.96 -8.87
C GLU A 48 11.23 -2.61 -8.49
N ALA A 49 10.40 -1.92 -7.70
CA ALA A 49 9.09 -2.38 -7.28
C ALA A 49 8.11 -2.59 -8.45
N GLU A 50 8.16 -1.75 -9.49
CA GLU A 50 7.31 -1.84 -10.68
C GLU A 50 7.40 -3.21 -11.35
N SER A 51 8.61 -3.78 -11.40
CA SER A 51 8.85 -5.10 -12.01
C SER A 51 8.08 -6.22 -11.30
N TYR A 52 7.98 -6.17 -9.97
CA TYR A 52 7.24 -7.15 -9.17
C TYR A 52 5.72 -6.88 -9.22
N MET A 53 5.34 -5.61 -9.07
CA MET A 53 3.93 -5.19 -9.01
C MET A 53 3.19 -5.47 -10.33
N SER A 54 3.84 -5.24 -11.47
CA SER A 54 3.26 -5.52 -12.80
C SER A 54 2.97 -7.01 -13.04
N GLN A 55 3.70 -7.90 -12.35
CA GLN A 55 3.51 -9.35 -12.40
C GLN A 55 2.53 -9.86 -11.33
N GLY A 56 1.99 -8.98 -10.49
CA GLY A 56 1.17 -9.37 -9.33
C GLY A 56 1.97 -10.10 -8.25
N ALA A 57 3.30 -10.01 -8.28
CA ALA A 57 4.18 -10.60 -7.27
C ALA A 57 4.27 -9.70 -6.03
N LEU A 58 4.65 -10.30 -4.90
CA LEU A 58 4.98 -9.54 -3.70
C LEU A 58 6.33 -8.84 -3.92
N VAL A 59 6.40 -7.58 -3.52
CA VAL A 59 7.66 -6.85 -3.43
C VAL A 59 8.44 -7.43 -2.25
N PRO A 60 9.74 -7.76 -2.40
CA PRO A 60 10.54 -8.33 -1.32
C PRO A 60 10.60 -7.41 -0.09
N ASP A 61 10.58 -8.00 1.10
CA ASP A 61 10.65 -7.24 2.36
C ASP A 61 11.96 -6.43 2.46
N ASP A 62 13.07 -6.94 1.93
CA ASP A 62 14.37 -6.26 1.96
C ASP A 62 14.39 -4.94 1.15
N LEU A 63 13.37 -4.72 0.32
CA LEU A 63 13.22 -3.54 -0.51
C LEU A 63 12.43 -2.41 0.20
N VAL A 64 11.75 -2.68 1.32
CA VAL A 64 10.79 -1.76 1.97
C VAL A 64 11.00 -1.62 3.48
#